data_AF-A0A520AB48-F1
#
_entry.id   AF-A0A520AB48-F1
#
_cell.length_a   1.000
_cell.length_b   1.000
_cell.length_c   1.000
_cell.angle_alpha   90.00
_cell.angle_beta   90.00
_cell.angle_gamma   90.00
#
_symmetry.space_group_name_H-M   'P 1'
#
loop_
_entity.id
_entity.type
_entity.pdbx_description
1 polymer ?
#
loop_
_entity_poly.entity_id
_entity_poly.type
_entity_poly.pdbx_seq_one_letter_code
_entity_poly.pdbx_strand_id
1 'polypeptide(L)'
;VPRSWNARQNTVVSFTSPKGDETMTLIPNTEIEPVSGLNWPSAAKKRFGIGTNLVDDFEWIIYRSNKVYTFVNNEDINIDVKISTKLGPENMIARLGFYMGSSIENLRPEDTDYTKFAFSNQFEVKNGVGDIIDFVNPQLSKIEPVKSLDNDIITFSFDAGVTNTSLSNTDNIYLCAKAFNASGNLVGEVCEQTAKTKLAPLGGKRYRIDLWPRGFFNVAESTVISRIEYHFTDATGTNRVGYGNTADPFKFTFTCQ
;
A
#
# COMPACT_ATOMS: atom_id res chain seq x y z
N VAL A 1 6.28 1.17 -11.21
CA VAL A 1 6.36 -0.24 -10.73
C VAL A 1 7.29 -0.32 -9.53
N PRO A 2 7.15 -1.32 -8.64
CA PRO A 2 8.06 -1.54 -7.52
C PRO A 2 9.50 -1.77 -8.00
N ARG A 3 10.49 -1.20 -7.29
CA ARG A 3 11.90 -1.32 -7.70
C ARG A 3 12.45 -2.74 -7.60
N SER A 4 11.94 -3.55 -6.66
CA SER A 4 12.39 -4.94 -6.47
C SER A 4 12.14 -5.84 -7.68
N TRP A 5 11.25 -5.43 -8.60
CA TRP A 5 11.00 -6.18 -9.84
C TRP A 5 12.16 -6.07 -10.83
N ASN A 6 13.06 -5.09 -10.64
CA ASN A 6 14.14 -4.78 -11.59
C ASN A 6 13.59 -4.73 -13.03
N ALA A 7 12.42 -4.10 -13.17
CA ALA A 7 11.59 -4.22 -14.36
C ALA A 7 12.31 -3.65 -15.59
N ARG A 8 13.28 -2.76 -15.41
CA ARG A 8 14.08 -2.23 -16.51
C ARG A 8 14.89 -3.30 -17.25
N GLN A 9 15.30 -4.36 -16.57
CA GLN A 9 16.03 -5.48 -17.18
C GLN A 9 15.10 -6.62 -17.62
N ASN A 10 13.89 -6.68 -17.04
CA ASN A 10 13.01 -7.84 -17.13
C ASN A 10 11.71 -7.59 -17.88
N THR A 11 11.50 -6.40 -18.43
CA THR A 11 10.23 -6.00 -19.05
C THR A 11 10.35 -5.85 -20.55
N VAL A 12 9.36 -6.38 -21.25
CA VAL A 12 9.12 -6.14 -22.67
C VAL A 12 7.77 -5.45 -22.80
N VAL A 13 7.73 -4.35 -23.57
CA VAL A 13 6.51 -3.60 -23.86
C VAL A 13 6.26 -3.64 -25.35
N SER A 14 5.04 -3.96 -25.74
CA SER A 14 4.58 -3.98 -27.13
C SER A 14 3.19 -3.40 -27.23
N PHE A 15 2.80 -2.93 -28.41
CA PHE A 15 1.42 -2.53 -28.67
C PHE A 15 0.91 -3.07 -30.01
N THR A 16 -0.41 -3.18 -30.10
CA THR A 16 -1.16 -3.46 -31.33
C THR A 16 -2.08 -2.28 -31.65
N SER A 17 -2.13 -1.86 -32.90
CA SER A 17 -2.98 -0.74 -33.33
C SER A 17 -3.37 -0.81 -34.81
N PRO A 18 -4.44 -0.10 -35.23
CA PRO A 18 -4.78 0.03 -36.65
C PRO A 18 -3.68 0.63 -37.54
N LYS A 19 -2.72 1.36 -36.96
CA LYS A 19 -1.58 1.96 -37.68
C LYS A 19 -0.33 1.06 -37.69
N GLY A 20 -0.40 -0.09 -37.04
CA GLY A 20 0.68 -1.07 -36.96
C GLY A 20 0.97 -1.53 -35.54
N ASP A 21 1.74 -2.60 -35.48
CA ASP A 21 2.10 -3.31 -34.25
C ASP A 21 3.60 -3.22 -34.05
N GLU A 22 4.02 -3.13 -32.79
CA GLU A 22 5.44 -2.96 -32.48
C GLU A 22 5.82 -3.41 -31.08
N THR A 23 7.06 -3.89 -30.93
CA THR A 23 7.74 -3.94 -29.62
C THR A 23 8.50 -2.63 -29.41
N MET A 24 8.25 -1.96 -28.30
CA MET A 24 8.78 -0.64 -27.97
C MET A 24 10.20 -0.72 -27.43
N THR A 25 10.94 0.38 -27.55
CA THR A 25 12.31 0.50 -27.04
C THR A 25 12.34 1.27 -25.73
N LEU A 26 13.07 0.72 -24.76
CA LEU A 26 13.35 1.35 -23.47
C LEU A 26 14.17 2.63 -23.66
N ILE A 27 13.72 3.72 -23.05
CA ILE A 27 14.48 4.96 -23.00
C ILE A 27 15.63 4.84 -21.99
N PRO A 28 16.88 5.18 -22.34
CA PRO A 28 18.00 5.13 -21.41
C PRO A 28 17.91 6.25 -20.36
N ASN A 29 18.28 5.98 -19.11
CA ASN A 29 18.29 6.97 -18.02
C ASN A 29 19.25 8.16 -18.26
N THR A 30 20.15 8.03 -19.23
CA THR A 30 21.05 9.12 -19.67
C THR A 30 20.34 10.11 -20.58
N GLU A 31 19.19 9.75 -21.15
CA GLU A 31 18.40 10.64 -21.98
C GLU A 31 17.57 11.60 -21.13
N ILE A 32 17.64 12.87 -21.48
CA ILE A 32 16.97 13.97 -20.80
C ILE A 32 15.61 14.21 -21.46
N GLU A 33 14.58 14.33 -20.63
CA GLU A 33 13.26 14.75 -21.06
C GLU A 33 13.28 16.26 -21.35
N PRO A 34 12.89 16.70 -22.56
CA PRO A 34 13.15 18.06 -23.03
C PRO A 34 12.51 19.19 -22.23
N VAL A 35 11.38 18.96 -21.54
CA VAL A 35 10.62 20.03 -20.88
C VAL A 35 11.11 20.27 -19.45
N SER A 36 11.36 19.21 -18.70
CA SER A 36 11.73 19.29 -17.28
C SER A 36 13.22 19.41 -17.03
N GLY A 37 14.07 19.04 -18.00
CA GLY A 37 15.52 18.94 -17.83
C GLY A 37 15.98 17.78 -16.94
N LEU A 38 15.06 16.91 -16.53
CA LEU A 38 15.33 15.68 -15.78
C LEU A 38 15.42 14.49 -16.75
N ASN A 39 16.01 13.37 -16.30
CA ASN A 39 15.82 12.13 -17.05
C ASN A 39 14.34 11.70 -17.06
N TRP A 40 13.95 10.94 -18.09
CA TRP A 40 12.57 10.53 -18.32
C TRP A 40 11.88 9.89 -17.09
N PRO A 41 12.48 8.90 -16.38
CA PRO A 41 11.91 8.36 -15.14
C PRO A 41 11.63 9.41 -14.05
N SER A 42 12.58 10.33 -13.82
CA SER A 42 12.45 11.35 -12.78
C SER A 42 11.43 12.43 -13.17
N ALA A 43 11.39 12.79 -14.45
CA ALA A 43 10.38 13.69 -15.01
C ALA A 43 8.96 13.09 -14.84
N ALA A 44 8.78 11.82 -15.18
CA ALA A 44 7.51 11.11 -15.00
C ALA A 44 7.13 11.01 -13.51
N LYS A 45 8.08 10.69 -12.62
CA LYS A 45 7.84 10.67 -11.18
C LYS A 45 7.45 12.06 -10.64
N LYS A 46 8.09 13.13 -11.12
CA LYS A 46 7.75 14.50 -10.75
C LYS A 46 6.34 14.88 -11.22
N ARG A 47 5.93 14.45 -12.41
CA ARG A 47 4.61 14.79 -12.99
C ARG A 47 3.47 13.95 -12.41
N PHE A 48 3.66 12.64 -12.30
CA PHE A 48 2.59 11.68 -11.98
C PHE A 48 2.66 11.14 -10.55
N GLY A 49 3.79 11.34 -9.85
CA GLY A 49 4.01 10.80 -8.52
C GLY A 49 4.06 9.28 -8.51
N ILE A 50 3.65 8.69 -7.39
CA ILE A 50 3.48 7.25 -7.18
C ILE A 50 2.00 6.87 -7.02
N GLY A 51 1.08 7.74 -7.44
CA GLY A 51 -0.35 7.57 -7.26
C GLY A 51 -0.74 7.62 -5.78
N THR A 52 -1.63 6.73 -5.37
CA THR A 52 -2.07 6.60 -3.98
C THR A 52 -1.25 5.57 -3.20
N ASN A 53 -0.08 5.17 -3.70
CA ASN A 53 0.86 4.40 -2.89
C ASN A 53 1.51 5.31 -1.83
N LEU A 54 1.87 4.74 -0.68
CA LEU A 54 2.32 5.47 0.50
C LEU A 54 3.83 5.39 0.75
N VAL A 55 4.51 4.41 0.14
CA VAL A 55 5.96 4.23 0.28
C VAL A 55 6.63 4.49 -1.07
N ASP A 56 7.63 5.37 -1.06
CA ASP A 56 8.35 5.80 -2.26
C ASP A 56 9.47 4.83 -2.69
N ASP A 57 9.11 3.56 -2.89
CA ASP A 57 9.98 2.52 -3.47
C ASP A 57 9.48 2.08 -4.85
N PHE A 58 9.14 3.07 -5.66
CA PHE A 58 8.68 2.89 -7.03
C PHE A 58 9.62 3.57 -8.02
N GLU A 59 9.54 3.10 -9.26
CA GLU A 59 10.14 3.74 -10.42
C GLU A 59 9.15 3.82 -11.60
N TRP A 60 9.34 4.86 -12.42
CA TRP A 60 8.75 4.95 -13.74
C TRP A 60 9.78 4.43 -14.75
N ILE A 61 9.33 3.57 -15.67
CA ILE A 61 10.16 3.03 -16.74
C ILE A 61 9.50 3.40 -18.05
N ILE A 62 10.24 4.09 -18.90
CA ILE A 62 9.66 4.77 -20.05
C ILE A 62 10.10 4.08 -21.33
N TYR A 63 9.12 3.76 -22.18
CA TYR A 63 9.32 3.14 -23.48
C TYR A 63 8.84 4.10 -24.56
N ARG A 64 9.45 4.04 -25.74
CA ARG A 64 9.01 4.75 -26.95
C ARG A 64 8.77 3.79 -28.09
N SER A 65 7.87 4.13 -29.00
CA SER A 65 7.82 3.48 -30.30
C SER A 65 9.12 3.76 -31.07
N ASN A 66 9.53 2.80 -31.89
CA ASN A 66 10.65 2.92 -32.82
C ASN A 66 10.24 3.71 -34.07
N LYS A 67 8.97 3.64 -34.45
CA LYS A 67 8.41 4.43 -35.56
C LYS A 67 7.69 5.68 -35.05
N VAL A 68 7.65 6.69 -35.91
CA VAL A 68 6.82 7.87 -35.72
C VAL A 68 5.45 7.58 -36.32
N TYR A 69 4.39 7.79 -35.53
CA TYR A 69 3.00 7.63 -35.96
C TYR A 69 2.33 9.01 -35.97
N THR A 70 1.70 9.34 -37.09
CA THR A 70 0.95 10.60 -37.25
C THR A 70 -0.54 10.34 -37.06
N PHE A 71 -1.18 11.23 -36.32
CA PHE A 71 -2.61 11.24 -36.04
C PHE A 71 -3.21 12.47 -36.72
N VAL A 72 -4.30 12.29 -37.44
CA VAL A 72 -5.04 13.43 -38.00
C VAL A 72 -6.03 13.97 -36.97
N ASN A 73 -6.52 15.19 -37.19
CA ASN A 73 -7.47 15.81 -36.27
C ASN A 73 -8.74 14.96 -36.15
N ASN A 74 -9.25 14.76 -34.93
CA ASN A 74 -10.39 13.91 -34.59
C ASN A 74 -10.24 12.42 -34.96
N GLU A 75 -9.00 11.92 -35.09
CA GLU A 75 -8.75 10.49 -35.28
C GLU A 75 -8.71 9.74 -33.94
N ASP A 76 -9.76 9.00 -33.65
CA ASP A 76 -9.84 8.12 -32.50
C ASP A 76 -9.44 6.69 -32.90
N ILE A 77 -8.31 6.20 -32.34
CA ILE A 77 -7.90 4.80 -32.49
C ILE A 77 -7.73 4.14 -31.13
N ASN A 78 -8.05 2.85 -31.07
CA ASN A 78 -7.73 2.01 -29.93
C ASN A 78 -6.32 1.43 -30.11
N ILE A 79 -5.53 1.49 -29.05
CA ILE A 79 -4.19 0.93 -28.97
C ILE A 79 -4.17 -0.02 -27.78
N ASP A 80 -3.86 -1.29 -28.04
CA ASP A 80 -3.73 -2.30 -27.00
C ASP A 80 -2.25 -2.43 -26.61
N VAL A 81 -1.91 -2.04 -25.39
CA VAL A 81 -0.54 -2.13 -24.87
C VAL A 81 -0.39 -3.39 -24.02
N LYS A 82 0.56 -4.26 -24.41
CA LYS A 82 0.95 -5.45 -23.65
C LYS A 82 2.29 -5.21 -22.96
N ILE A 83 2.30 -5.39 -21.64
CA ILE A 83 3.49 -5.32 -20.80
C ILE A 83 3.73 -6.71 -20.22
N SER A 84 4.91 -7.29 -20.48
CA SER A 84 5.32 -8.58 -19.91
C SER A 84 6.57 -8.37 -19.08
N THR A 85 6.51 -8.67 -17.78
CA THR A 85 7.59 -8.42 -16.83
C THR A 85 7.76 -9.56 -15.84
N LYS A 86 8.99 -9.80 -15.38
CA LYS A 86 9.26 -10.68 -14.24
C LYS A 86 9.11 -9.88 -12.95
N LEU A 87 8.26 -10.38 -12.05
CA LEU A 87 8.05 -9.78 -10.74
C LEU A 87 9.24 -10.08 -9.80
N GLY A 88 9.39 -9.25 -8.77
CA GLY A 88 10.34 -9.47 -7.67
C GLY A 88 9.94 -10.67 -6.80
N PRO A 89 10.83 -11.14 -5.91
CA PRO A 89 10.59 -12.31 -5.09
C PRO A 89 9.64 -12.05 -3.90
N GLU A 90 9.33 -10.80 -3.55
CA GLU A 90 8.58 -10.46 -2.35
C GLU A 90 7.06 -10.56 -2.53
N ASN A 91 6.36 -10.88 -1.43
CA ASN A 91 4.91 -10.66 -1.36
C ASN A 91 4.64 -9.16 -1.27
N MET A 92 3.67 -8.64 -2.04
CA MET A 92 3.34 -7.22 -1.98
C MET A 92 1.93 -6.87 -2.44
N ILE A 93 1.48 -5.71 -1.97
CA ILE A 93 0.26 -5.07 -2.43
C ILE A 93 0.65 -3.68 -2.92
N ALA A 94 0.35 -3.37 -4.18
CA ALA A 94 0.73 -2.11 -4.83
C ALA A 94 -0.35 -1.62 -5.80
N ARG A 95 -0.31 -0.34 -6.18
CA ARG A 95 -1.04 0.20 -7.34
C ARG A 95 -0.06 0.59 -8.44
N LEU A 96 -0.20 0.02 -9.62
CA LEU A 96 0.72 0.26 -10.73
C LEU A 96 0.31 1.51 -11.51
N GLY A 97 1.28 2.38 -11.82
CA GLY A 97 1.07 3.55 -12.67
C GLY A 97 1.31 3.23 -14.14
N PHE A 98 0.43 3.72 -15.00
CA PHE A 98 0.53 3.66 -16.46
C PHE A 98 0.39 5.05 -17.02
N TYR A 99 1.17 5.37 -18.04
CA TYR A 99 1.03 6.61 -18.80
C TYR A 99 1.25 6.34 -20.28
N MET A 100 0.59 7.14 -21.12
CA MET A 100 0.78 7.22 -22.56
C MET A 100 0.81 8.69 -22.95
N GLY A 101 1.71 9.05 -23.86
CA GLY A 101 1.71 10.40 -24.40
C GLY A 101 2.49 10.57 -25.71
N SER A 102 2.34 11.74 -26.32
CA SER A 102 3.03 12.12 -27.56
C SER A 102 4.48 12.52 -27.30
N SER A 103 5.40 12.10 -28.17
CA SER A 103 6.79 12.53 -28.13
C SER A 103 7.00 14.00 -28.53
N ILE A 104 6.02 14.64 -29.19
CA ILE A 104 6.09 16.07 -29.53
C ILE A 104 5.87 16.91 -28.27
N GLU A 105 4.88 16.53 -27.47
CA GLU A 105 4.49 17.27 -26.26
C GLU A 105 5.34 16.88 -25.04
N ASN A 106 5.99 15.72 -25.09
CA ASN A 106 6.83 15.17 -24.02
C ASN A 106 6.06 15.10 -22.68
N LEU A 107 6.67 15.53 -21.56
CA LEU A 107 6.00 15.55 -20.25
C LEU A 107 5.54 16.94 -19.83
N ARG A 108 5.10 17.77 -20.79
CA ARG A 108 4.55 19.10 -20.55
C ARG A 108 3.32 19.07 -19.63
N PRO A 109 3.33 19.70 -18.44
CA PRO A 109 2.23 19.62 -17.47
C PRO A 109 0.88 20.16 -17.96
N GLU A 110 0.91 21.24 -18.75
CA GLU A 110 -0.27 21.93 -19.27
C GLU A 110 -1.00 21.19 -20.39
N ASP A 111 -0.37 20.17 -20.99
CA ASP A 111 -0.99 19.36 -22.03
C ASP A 111 -1.71 18.14 -21.44
N THR A 112 -3.02 18.26 -21.37
CA THR A 112 -3.93 17.21 -20.93
C THR A 112 -4.55 16.42 -22.08
N ASP A 113 -4.40 16.88 -23.32
CA ASP A 113 -5.03 16.27 -24.49
C ASP A 113 -4.19 15.09 -24.97
N TYR A 114 -2.86 15.28 -25.07
CA TYR A 114 -1.95 14.25 -25.58
C TYR A 114 -1.21 13.48 -24.49
N THR A 115 -1.53 13.69 -23.22
CA THR A 115 -1.04 12.85 -22.11
C THR A 115 -2.22 12.24 -21.37
N LYS A 116 -2.20 10.91 -21.22
CA LYS A 116 -3.14 10.18 -20.36
C LYS A 116 -2.35 9.32 -19.38
N PHE A 117 -2.80 9.27 -18.13
CA PHE A 117 -2.21 8.42 -17.10
C PHE A 117 -3.30 7.85 -16.22
N ALA A 118 -3.02 6.68 -15.64
CA ALA A 118 -3.93 6.00 -14.74
C ALA A 118 -3.13 5.19 -13.73
N PHE A 119 -3.75 4.94 -12.58
CA PHE A 119 -3.26 3.96 -11.61
C PHE A 119 -4.21 2.77 -11.60
N SER A 120 -3.65 1.56 -11.48
CA SER A 120 -4.47 0.37 -11.33
C SER A 120 -5.22 0.37 -10.01
N ASN A 121 -6.23 -0.51 -9.94
CA ASN A 121 -6.68 -1.03 -8.66
C ASN A 121 -5.54 -1.75 -7.92
N GLN A 122 -5.82 -2.19 -6.70
CA GLN A 122 -4.90 -2.98 -5.91
C GLN A 122 -4.40 -4.22 -6.70
N PHE A 123 -3.08 -4.31 -6.85
CA PHE A 123 -2.37 -5.41 -7.49
C PHE A 123 -1.60 -6.18 -6.42
N GLU A 124 -1.83 -7.49 -6.35
CA GLU A 124 -1.27 -8.36 -5.32
C GLU A 124 -0.28 -9.35 -5.93
N VAL A 125 0.91 -9.42 -5.35
CA VAL A 125 1.90 -10.48 -5.60
C VAL A 125 1.85 -11.43 -4.40
N LYS A 126 1.53 -12.69 -4.68
CA LYS A 126 1.36 -13.77 -3.69
C LYS A 126 2.38 -14.87 -3.92
N ASN A 127 2.59 -15.69 -2.90
CA ASN A 127 3.52 -16.82 -2.90
C ASN A 127 5.00 -16.42 -3.08
N GLY A 128 5.33 -15.18 -2.74
CA GLY A 128 6.70 -14.70 -2.60
C GLY A 128 7.32 -15.02 -1.24
N VAL A 129 8.52 -14.49 -1.02
CA VAL A 129 9.31 -14.67 0.20
C VAL A 129 9.07 -13.52 1.18
N GLY A 130 9.00 -13.82 2.48
CA GLY A 130 8.90 -12.83 3.55
C GLY A 130 7.49 -12.27 3.76
N ASP A 131 7.40 -11.28 4.65
CA ASP A 131 6.17 -10.57 4.96
C ASP A 131 5.66 -9.75 3.76
N ILE A 132 4.37 -9.43 3.77
CA ILE A 132 3.75 -8.61 2.73
C ILE A 132 4.27 -7.18 2.84
N ILE A 133 4.85 -6.67 1.76
CA ILE A 133 5.14 -5.25 1.61
C ILE A 133 3.85 -4.55 1.16
N ASP A 134 3.26 -3.75 2.04
CA ASP A 134 2.04 -3.01 1.75
C ASP A 134 2.34 -1.56 1.35
N PHE A 135 2.24 -1.29 0.05
CA PHE A 135 2.41 0.05 -0.49
C PHE A 135 1.12 0.88 -0.47
N VAL A 136 -0.03 0.26 -0.21
CA VAL A 136 -1.35 0.87 -0.43
C VAL A 136 -1.98 1.32 0.89
N ASN A 137 -1.80 0.54 1.94
CA ASN A 137 -2.48 0.74 3.19
C ASN A 137 -1.65 1.54 4.19
N PRO A 138 -2.23 2.58 4.82
CA PRO A 138 -1.51 3.37 5.82
C PRO A 138 -1.12 2.51 7.02
N GLN A 139 0.11 2.72 7.49
CA GLN A 139 0.65 2.12 8.72
C GLN A 139 -0.02 2.78 9.94
N LEU A 140 -1.30 2.45 10.15
CA LEU A 140 -2.13 3.04 11.20
C LEU A 140 -1.87 2.43 12.58
N SER A 141 -1.30 1.22 12.64
CA SER A 141 -1.06 0.54 13.90
C SER A 141 0.28 -0.17 13.89
N LYS A 142 0.89 -0.25 15.07
CA LYS A 142 2.12 -0.98 15.34
C LYS A 142 1.97 -1.74 16.65
N ILE A 143 2.59 -2.91 16.72
CA ILE A 143 2.74 -3.67 17.97
C ILE A 143 4.21 -3.79 18.34
N GLU A 144 4.50 -3.61 19.62
CA GLU A 144 5.83 -3.74 20.20
C GLU A 144 5.79 -4.63 21.47
N PRO A 145 6.74 -5.56 21.64
CA PRO A 145 7.69 -6.01 20.62
C PRO A 145 6.99 -6.79 19.49
N VAL A 146 7.57 -6.76 18.30
CA VAL A 146 7.02 -7.44 17.10
C VAL A 146 7.05 -8.97 17.25
N LYS A 147 7.98 -9.47 18.08
CA LYS A 147 8.05 -10.87 18.50
C LYS A 147 7.81 -10.93 20.00
N SER A 148 6.78 -11.64 20.40
CA SER A 148 6.40 -11.84 21.81
C SER A 148 5.72 -13.19 21.98
N LEU A 149 5.74 -13.65 23.22
CA LEU A 149 4.87 -14.68 23.74
C LEU A 149 3.55 -14.05 24.19
N ASP A 150 2.50 -14.86 24.26
CA ASP A 150 1.20 -14.41 24.79
C ASP A 150 1.23 -14.05 26.28
N ASN A 151 2.34 -14.38 26.96
CA ASN A 151 2.61 -14.03 28.34
C ASN A 151 3.48 -12.77 28.51
N ASP A 152 3.93 -12.14 27.43
CA ASP A 152 4.68 -10.88 27.50
C ASP A 152 3.73 -9.68 27.57
N ILE A 153 4.22 -8.55 28.08
CA ILE A 153 3.53 -7.27 27.91
C ILE A 153 3.77 -6.81 26.48
N ILE A 154 2.68 -6.45 25.79
CA ILE A 154 2.71 -5.89 24.44
C ILE A 154 2.05 -4.51 24.42
N THR A 155 2.57 -3.66 23.55
CA THR A 155 2.08 -2.30 23.30
C THR A 155 1.40 -2.26 21.95
N PHE A 156 0.12 -1.85 21.93
CA PHE A 156 -0.58 -1.47 20.70
C PHE A 156 -0.48 0.03 20.53
N SER A 157 -0.07 0.47 19.34
CA SER A 157 -0.08 1.88 18.95
C SER A 157 -1.08 2.12 17.83
N PHE A 158 -1.66 3.32 17.82
CA PHE A 158 -2.52 3.83 16.76
C PHE A 158 -2.06 5.23 16.35
N ASP A 159 -1.86 5.45 15.05
CA ASP A 159 -1.48 6.73 14.47
C ASP A 159 -2.58 7.25 13.53
N ALA A 160 -3.46 8.09 14.07
CA ALA A 160 -4.51 8.77 13.30
C ALA A 160 -3.99 10.05 12.60
N GLY A 161 -2.69 10.34 12.70
CA GLY A 161 -2.03 11.43 11.98
C GLY A 161 -1.58 11.05 10.57
N VAL A 162 -1.41 9.75 10.28
CA VAL A 162 -0.94 9.25 8.97
C VAL A 162 -1.94 9.55 7.85
N THR A 163 -3.23 9.40 8.11
CA THR A 163 -4.30 9.70 7.15
C THR A 163 -5.61 9.99 7.87
N ASN A 164 -6.60 10.52 7.13
CA ASN A 164 -7.94 10.69 7.66
C ASN A 164 -8.65 9.34 7.83
N THR A 165 -9.22 9.13 9.00
CA THR A 165 -9.99 7.94 9.37
C THR A 165 -11.34 8.35 9.95
N SER A 166 -12.23 7.39 10.19
CA SER A 166 -13.48 7.65 10.93
C SER A 166 -13.25 8.12 12.38
N LEU A 167 -12.00 8.04 12.88
CA LEU A 167 -11.61 8.47 14.23
C LEU A 167 -10.85 9.81 14.23
N SER A 168 -10.67 10.47 13.07
CA SER A 168 -9.86 11.70 12.95
C SER A 168 -10.31 12.88 13.81
N ASN A 169 -11.57 12.88 14.28
CA ASN A 169 -12.21 13.98 15.00
C ASN A 169 -12.39 13.71 16.50
N THR A 170 -11.71 12.70 17.05
CA THR A 170 -11.79 12.35 18.47
C THR A 170 -10.41 11.99 19.03
N ASP A 171 -10.17 12.34 20.29
CA ASP A 171 -9.00 11.90 21.05
C ASP A 171 -9.32 10.75 22.02
N ASN A 172 -10.60 10.39 22.15
CA ASN A 172 -11.03 9.26 22.96
C ASN A 172 -11.04 7.99 22.09
N ILE A 173 -9.89 7.32 22.06
CA ILE A 173 -9.66 6.11 21.28
C ILE A 173 -9.63 4.89 22.21
N TYR A 174 -10.28 3.81 21.80
CA TYR A 174 -10.37 2.56 22.57
C TYR A 174 -9.96 1.36 21.71
N LEU A 175 -9.35 0.35 22.34
CA LEU A 175 -9.02 -0.92 21.73
C LEU A 175 -10.22 -1.88 21.79
N CYS A 176 -10.61 -2.43 20.65
CA CYS A 176 -11.56 -3.53 20.54
C CYS A 176 -10.84 -4.74 19.95
N ALA A 177 -10.71 -5.83 20.71
CA ALA A 177 -9.85 -6.95 20.33
C ALA A 177 -10.48 -8.33 20.64
N LYS A 178 -10.08 -9.31 19.83
CA LYS A 178 -10.44 -10.73 19.93
C LYS A 178 -9.18 -11.58 19.96
N ALA A 179 -9.12 -12.53 20.89
CA ALA A 179 -8.01 -13.46 21.06
C ALA A 179 -8.40 -14.86 20.55
N PHE A 180 -7.50 -15.49 19.79
CA PHE A 180 -7.68 -16.80 19.19
C PHE A 180 -6.55 -17.74 19.59
N ASN A 181 -6.87 -19.03 19.74
CA ASN A 181 -5.87 -20.08 19.95
C ASN A 181 -5.33 -20.67 18.62
N ALA A 182 -4.37 -21.59 18.72
CA ALA A 182 -3.69 -22.18 17.55
C ALA A 182 -4.63 -22.95 16.61
N SER A 183 -5.77 -23.44 17.09
CA SER A 183 -6.81 -24.07 16.29
C SER A 183 -7.74 -23.07 15.59
N GLY A 184 -7.55 -21.77 15.82
CA GLY A 184 -8.40 -20.71 15.28
C GLY A 184 -9.67 -20.44 16.10
N ASN A 185 -9.82 -21.04 17.28
CA ASN A 185 -10.99 -20.83 18.14
C ASN A 185 -10.87 -19.52 18.93
N LEU A 186 -11.97 -18.78 19.05
CA LEU A 186 -12.05 -17.59 19.90
C LEU A 186 -11.94 -18.01 21.37
N VAL A 187 -11.01 -17.42 22.10
CA VAL A 187 -10.76 -17.69 23.53
C VAL A 187 -10.97 -16.47 24.43
N GLY A 188 -11.14 -15.28 23.85
CA GLY A 188 -11.46 -14.06 24.59
C GLY A 188 -11.83 -12.91 23.67
N GLU A 189 -12.66 -12.00 24.17
CA GLU A 189 -13.08 -10.79 23.46
C GLU A 189 -13.21 -9.63 24.47
N VAL A 190 -12.62 -8.49 24.13
CA VAL A 190 -12.70 -7.25 24.92
C VAL A 190 -12.93 -6.10 23.95
N CYS A 191 -14.13 -5.53 23.96
CA CYS A 191 -14.54 -4.45 23.06
C CYS A 191 -15.35 -3.35 23.77
N GLU A 192 -15.16 -3.23 25.09
CA GLU A 192 -15.80 -2.20 25.92
C GLU A 192 -15.13 -0.83 25.73
N GLN A 193 -15.86 0.29 25.90
CA GLN A 193 -15.32 1.65 25.84
C GLN A 193 -15.09 2.20 27.26
N THR A 194 -14.22 1.52 28.02
CA THR A 194 -13.90 1.85 29.42
C THR A 194 -12.44 2.21 29.59
N ALA A 195 -12.02 2.56 30.81
CA ALA A 195 -10.61 2.85 31.09
C ALA A 195 -9.68 1.65 30.79
N LYS A 196 -10.21 0.41 30.79
CA LYS A 196 -9.44 -0.81 30.48
C LYS A 196 -8.90 -0.81 29.05
N THR A 197 -9.66 -0.25 28.11
CA THR A 197 -9.37 -0.30 26.68
C THR A 197 -8.96 1.06 26.11
N LYS A 198 -9.06 2.13 26.90
CA LYS A 198 -8.73 3.49 26.46
C LYS A 198 -7.23 3.63 26.20
N LEU A 199 -6.88 4.10 25.02
CA LEU A 199 -5.48 4.40 24.68
C LEU A 199 -5.05 5.73 25.31
N ALA A 200 -3.79 5.78 25.76
CA ALA A 200 -3.12 6.98 26.22
C ALA A 200 -2.60 7.80 25.04
N PRO A 201 -2.81 9.13 24.99
CA PRO A 201 -2.30 9.99 23.94
C PRO A 201 -0.78 10.19 24.06
N LEU A 202 -0.11 10.21 22.90
CA LEU A 202 1.33 10.50 22.74
C LEU A 202 1.59 11.84 22.02
N GLY A 203 0.53 12.54 21.62
CA GLY A 203 0.60 13.78 20.85
C GLY A 203 0.74 13.56 19.34
N GLY A 204 0.29 14.55 18.56
CA GLY A 204 0.25 14.45 17.10
C GLY A 204 -0.71 13.37 16.59
N LYS A 205 -1.86 13.17 17.26
CA LYS A 205 -2.85 12.12 16.95
C LYS A 205 -2.31 10.68 17.03
N ARG A 206 -1.30 10.47 17.88
CA ARG A 206 -0.76 9.15 18.19
C ARG A 206 -1.24 8.72 19.57
N TYR A 207 -1.56 7.44 19.71
CA TYR A 207 -2.12 6.85 20.91
C TYR A 207 -1.49 5.48 21.16
N ARG A 208 -1.43 5.04 22.42
CA ARG A 208 -0.93 3.71 22.77
C ARG A 208 -1.68 3.07 23.92
N ILE A 209 -1.63 1.74 24.01
CA ILE A 209 -2.04 0.98 25.19
C ILE A 209 -1.08 -0.19 25.41
N ASP A 210 -0.64 -0.36 26.65
CA ASP A 210 0.22 -1.47 27.07
C ASP A 210 -0.66 -2.49 27.80
N LEU A 211 -0.57 -3.77 27.44
CA LEU A 211 -1.37 -4.81 28.08
C LEU A 211 -0.61 -6.15 28.14
N TRP A 212 -0.91 -6.91 29.19
CA TRP A 212 -0.57 -8.33 29.28
C TRP A 212 -1.73 -9.14 28.69
N PRO A 213 -1.57 -9.84 27.54
CA PRO A 213 -2.68 -10.42 26.79
C PRO A 213 -3.54 -11.38 27.64
N ARG A 214 -2.91 -12.32 28.35
CA ARG A 214 -3.66 -13.30 29.15
C ARG A 214 -4.55 -12.64 30.21
N GLY A 215 -4.01 -11.65 30.92
CA GLY A 215 -4.77 -10.88 31.91
C GLY A 215 -5.83 -9.99 31.28
N PHE A 216 -5.52 -9.34 30.16
CA PHE A 216 -6.44 -8.44 29.47
C PHE A 216 -7.72 -9.19 29.00
N PHE A 217 -7.53 -10.37 28.40
CA PHE A 217 -8.63 -11.23 27.94
C PHE A 217 -9.20 -12.14 29.05
N ASN A 218 -8.59 -12.17 30.24
CA ASN A 218 -8.97 -13.04 31.36
C ASN A 218 -9.09 -14.53 30.95
N VAL A 219 -8.09 -15.03 30.22
CA VAL A 219 -8.05 -16.44 29.79
C VAL A 219 -7.52 -17.33 30.90
N ALA A 220 -7.92 -18.61 30.90
CA ALA A 220 -7.39 -19.60 31.83
C ALA A 220 -5.88 -19.81 31.63
N GLU A 221 -5.16 -20.16 32.69
CA GLU A 221 -3.69 -20.32 32.68
C GLU A 221 -3.18 -21.32 31.63
N SER A 222 -3.96 -22.38 31.35
CA SER A 222 -3.66 -23.39 30.33
C SER A 222 -3.98 -22.96 28.90
N THR A 223 -4.66 -21.83 28.72
CA THR A 223 -5.06 -21.34 27.40
C THR A 223 -3.95 -20.49 26.80
N VAL A 224 -3.47 -20.91 25.63
CA VAL A 224 -2.47 -20.17 24.85
C VAL A 224 -3.19 -19.34 23.79
N ILE A 225 -2.88 -18.05 23.74
CA ILE A 225 -3.32 -17.16 22.66
C ILE A 225 -2.27 -17.22 21.55
N SER A 226 -2.66 -17.55 20.32
CA SER A 226 -1.76 -17.56 19.17
C SER A 226 -1.93 -16.33 18.29
N ARG A 227 -3.12 -15.70 18.30
CA ARG A 227 -3.43 -14.56 17.44
C ARG A 227 -4.39 -13.59 18.13
N ILE A 228 -4.17 -12.29 17.92
CA ILE A 228 -5.10 -11.22 18.27
C ILE A 228 -5.57 -10.56 16.97
N GLU A 229 -6.88 -10.39 16.83
CA GLU A 229 -7.49 -9.53 15.81
C GLU A 229 -8.10 -8.32 16.50
N TYR A 230 -7.86 -7.11 15.98
CA TYR A 230 -8.26 -5.89 16.68
C TYR A 230 -8.60 -4.71 15.77
N HIS A 231 -9.36 -3.78 16.35
CA HIS A 231 -9.75 -2.48 15.80
C HIS A 231 -9.54 -1.40 16.86
N PHE A 232 -9.43 -0.15 16.39
CA PHE A 232 -9.59 1.01 17.26
C PHE A 232 -11.00 1.59 17.09
N THR A 233 -11.60 2.09 18.16
CA THR A 233 -12.94 2.67 18.14
C THR A 233 -12.99 4.03 18.81
N ASP A 234 -14.07 4.79 18.55
CA ASP A 234 -14.41 5.95 19.35
C ASP A 234 -15.08 5.54 20.69
N ALA A 235 -15.52 6.55 21.46
CA ALA A 235 -16.21 6.35 22.73
C ALA A 235 -17.59 5.69 22.63
N THR A 236 -18.18 5.63 21.42
CA THR A 236 -19.47 4.97 21.19
C THR A 236 -19.31 3.51 20.79
N GLY A 237 -18.11 3.10 20.35
CA GLY A 237 -17.86 1.79 19.75
C GLY A 237 -18.41 1.63 18.32
N THR A 238 -19.11 2.63 17.79
CA THR A 238 -19.75 2.55 16.47
C THR A 238 -18.73 2.80 15.35
N ASN A 239 -17.99 3.90 15.44
CA ASN A 239 -16.93 4.20 14.50
C ASN A 239 -15.72 3.32 14.83
N ARG A 240 -15.20 2.62 13.83
CA ARG A 240 -14.05 1.72 13.99
C ARG A 240 -13.07 1.85 12.84
N VAL A 241 -11.80 1.64 13.15
CA VAL A 241 -10.69 1.63 12.19
C VAL A 241 -9.95 0.31 12.34
N GLY A 242 -9.84 -0.40 11.22
CA GLY A 242 -9.08 -1.62 11.07
C GLY A 242 -7.92 -1.48 10.08
N TYR A 243 -7.40 -2.62 9.62
CA TYR A 243 -6.29 -2.69 8.68
C TYR A 243 -6.56 -1.84 7.43
N GLY A 244 -5.59 -1.00 7.06
CA GLY A 244 -5.70 -0.14 5.88
C GLY A 244 -6.86 0.87 5.92
N ASN A 245 -7.34 1.25 7.11
CA ASN A 245 -8.51 2.11 7.28
C ASN A 245 -9.81 1.45 6.78
N THR A 246 -9.91 0.13 6.88
CA THR A 246 -11.09 -0.65 6.47
C THR A 246 -11.84 -1.22 7.67
N ALA A 247 -12.88 -2.02 7.40
CA ALA A 247 -13.59 -2.81 8.41
C ALA A 247 -12.84 -4.08 8.82
N ASP A 248 -11.82 -4.52 8.06
CA ASP A 248 -11.05 -5.72 8.39
C ASP A 248 -10.13 -5.46 9.58
N PRO A 249 -10.01 -6.39 10.55
CA PRO A 249 -9.18 -6.16 11.73
C PRO A 249 -7.69 -6.09 11.37
N PHE A 250 -6.93 -5.32 12.16
CA PHE A 250 -5.50 -5.56 12.28
C PHE A 250 -5.26 -6.95 12.88
N LYS A 251 -4.15 -7.60 12.51
CA LYS A 251 -3.82 -8.94 12.98
C LYS A 251 -2.43 -8.98 13.58
N PHE A 252 -2.33 -9.64 14.71
CA PHE A 252 -1.07 -9.93 15.39
C PHE A 252 -0.99 -11.41 15.72
N THR A 253 0.12 -12.04 15.38
CA THR A 253 0.35 -13.45 15.68
C THR A 253 1.54 -13.55 16.61
N PHE A 254 1.35 -14.21 17.75
CA PHE A 254 2.44 -14.51 18.66
C PHE A 254 3.35 -15.54 18.00
N THR A 255 4.65 -15.27 18.02
CA THR A 255 5.66 -16.16 17.43
C THR A 255 6.69 -16.46 18.48
N CYS A 256 6.83 -17.74 18.84
CA CYS A 256 8.04 -18.23 19.50
C CYS A 256 9.18 -18.19 18.48
N GLN A 257 10.41 -17.95 18.94
CA GLN A 257 11.61 -17.92 18.10
C GLN A 257 11.69 -19.11 17.15
#